data_AF-A0A521F9Z5-F1
#
_entry.id   AF-A0A521F9Z5-F1
#
_cell.length_a   1.000
_cell.length_b   1.000
_cell.length_c   1.000
_cell.angle_alpha   90.00
_cell.angle_beta   90.00
_cell.angle_gamma   90.00
#
_symmetry.space_group_name_H-M   'P 1'
#
loop_
_entity.id
_entity.type
_entity.pdbx_description
1 polymer ?
#
loop_
_entity_poly.entity_id
_entity_poly.type
_entity_poly.pdbx_seq_one_letter_code
_entity_poly.pdbx_strand_id
1 'polypeptide(L)' 'MEKYILYTGEIEGKYREIQIYPLNYSNYEYLIHWDGFEVGVIKKIDSKWYTETEELSSVLNELGSFIDENGVSPDY' A
#
# COMPACT_ATOMS: atom_id res chain seq x y z
N MET A 1 5.82 -14.42 -11.04
CA MET A 1 4.61 -13.57 -10.92
C MET A 1 4.89 -12.64 -9.76
N GLU A 2 4.96 -11.34 -10.02
CA GLU A 2 5.11 -10.34 -8.96
C GLU A 2 3.82 -10.39 -8.12
N LYS A 3 3.93 -10.81 -6.86
CA LYS A 3 2.78 -10.95 -5.96
C LYS A 3 2.41 -9.55 -5.49
N TYR A 4 1.28 -9.03 -5.96
CA TYR A 4 0.73 -7.76 -5.49
C TYR A 4 -0.63 -7.98 -4.84
N ILE A 5 -1.00 -7.09 -3.92
CA ILE A 5 -2.34 -7.08 -3.32
C ILE A 5 -3.18 -6.05 -4.08
N LEU A 6 -4.39 -6.44 -4.47
CA LEU A 6 -5.36 -5.53 -5.08
C LEU A 6 -6.28 -4.99 -3.99
N TYR A 7 -6.28 -3.67 -3.80
CA TYR A 7 -7.24 -2.95 -2.97
C TYR A 7 -8.18 -2.18 -3.88
N THR A 8 -9.46 -2.53 -3.88
CA THR A 8 -10.50 -1.78 -4.59
C THR A 8 -11.38 -1.09 -3.56
N GLY A 9 -11.36 0.24 -3.56
CA GLY A 9 -12.08 1.03 -2.56
C GLY A 9 -12.47 2.41 -3.09
N GLU A 10 -13.36 3.09 -2.35
CA GLU A 10 -13.67 4.49 -2.60
C GLU A 10 -12.64 5.37 -1.91
N ILE A 11 -11.91 6.17 -2.68
CA ILE A 11 -10.89 7.10 -2.21
C ILE A 11 -11.25 8.48 -2.74
N GLU A 12 -11.42 9.42 -1.80
CA GLU A 12 -11.86 10.79 -2.10
C GLU A 12 -13.17 10.84 -2.89
N GLY A 13 -14.11 9.92 -2.63
CA GLY A 13 -15.40 9.84 -3.33
C GLY A 13 -15.32 9.27 -4.75
N LYS A 14 -14.20 8.62 -5.12
CA LYS A 14 -14.05 7.90 -6.39
C LYS A 14 -13.62 6.46 -6.12
N TYR A 15 -14.26 5.51 -6.78
CA TYR A 15 -13.76 4.13 -6.81
C TYR A 15 -12.45 4.10 -7.57
N ARG A 16 -11.40 3.61 -6.91
CA ARG A 16 -10.08 3.44 -7.50
C ARG A 16 -9.59 2.02 -7.28
N GLU A 17 -8.88 1.52 -8.27
CA GLU A 17 -8.13 0.28 -8.16
C GLU A 17 -6.72 0.60 -7.70
N ILE A 18 -6.34 0.08 -6.54
CA ILE A 18 -5.01 0.23 -5.98
C ILE A 18 -4.27 -1.09 -6.03
N GLN A 19 -3.10 -1.08 -6.67
CA GLN A 19 -2.21 -2.23 -6.69
C GLN A 19 -1.05 -1.94 -5.74
N ILE A 20 -0.84 -2.85 -4.78
CA ILE A 20 0.16 -2.72 -3.73
C ILE A 20 1.23 -3.77 -3.97
N TYR A 21 2.41 -3.32 -4.40
CA TYR A 21 3.55 -4.19 -4.70
C TYR A 21 4.55 -4.15 -3.55
N PRO A 22 4.86 -5.28 -2.91
CA PRO A 22 5.94 -5.35 -1.93
C PRO A 22 7.29 -5.16 -2.64
N LEU A 23 7.97 -4.05 -2.37
CA LEU A 23 9.31 -3.76 -2.91
C LEU A 23 10.39 -4.44 -2.09
N ASN A 24 10.30 -4.29 -0.77
CA ASN A 24 11.28 -4.83 0.15
C ASN A 24 10.61 -5.32 1.43
N TYR A 25 10.53 -6.64 1.55
CA TYR A 25 9.89 -7.31 2.68
C TYR A 25 10.62 -7.08 4.01
N SER A 26 11.95 -6.88 4.00
CA SER A 26 12.71 -6.63 5.24
C SER A 26 12.47 -5.24 5.80
N ASN A 27 12.09 -4.28 4.96
CA ASN A 27 11.82 -2.90 5.36
C ASN A 27 10.33 -2.57 5.36
N TYR A 28 9.47 -3.55 5.09
CA TYR A 28 8.02 -3.35 4.94
C TYR A 28 7.70 -2.18 3.99
N GLU A 29 8.39 -2.14 2.84
CA GLU A 29 8.23 -1.13 1.80
C GLU A 29 7.31 -1.63 0.68
N TYR A 30 6.31 -0.83 0.33
CA TYR A 30 5.29 -1.17 -0.66
C TYR A 30 5.11 -0.03 -1.66
N LEU A 31 5.22 -0.35 -2.94
CA LEU A 31 4.91 0.55 -4.05
C LEU A 31 3.40 0.52 -4.30
N ILE A 32 2.80 1.70 -4.40
CA ILE A 32 1.38 1.89 -4.59
C ILE A 32 1.14 2.42 -6.00
N HIS A 33 0.29 1.71 -6.74
CA HIS A 33 -0.22 2.17 -8.02
C HIS A 33 -1.70 2.46 -7.92
N TRP A 34 -2.17 3.54 -8.55
CA TRP A 34 -3.59 3.86 -8.73
C TRP A 34 -3.95 3.77 -10.20
N ASP A 35 -4.97 2.96 -10.52
CA ASP A 35 -5.47 2.82 -11.89
C ASP A 35 -4.36 2.50 -12.91
N GLY A 36 -3.34 1.75 -12.46
CA GLY A 36 -2.16 1.36 -13.25
C GLY A 36 -0.98 2.35 -13.24
N PHE A 37 -1.10 3.52 -12.60
CA PHE A 37 -0.04 4.52 -12.48
C PHE A 37 0.67 4.43 -11.13
N GLU A 38 2.00 4.46 -11.12
CA GLU A 38 2.77 4.57 -9.89
C GLU A 38 2.49 5.91 -9.20
N VAL A 39 2.08 5.85 -7.94
CA VAL A 39 1.75 7.04 -7.12
C VAL A 39 2.87 7.31 -6.13
N GLY A 40 3.42 6.26 -5.53
CA GLY A 40 4.51 6.39 -4.59
C GLY A 40 4.68 5.16 -3.70
N VAL A 41 5.49 5.32 -2.66
CA VAL A 41 5.85 4.24 -1.76
C VAL A 41 5.34 4.54 -0.35
N ILE A 42 4.88 3.50 0.33
CA ILE A 42 4.59 3.52 1.77
C ILE A 42 5.50 2.52 2.47
N LYS A 43 5.90 2.84 3.69
CA LYS A 43 6.79 2.00 4.51
C LYS A 43 6.29 1.91 5.94
N LYS A 44 6.46 0.74 6.57
CA LYS A 44 6.13 0.55 7.99
C LYS A 44 7.39 0.67 8.85
N ILE A 45 7.44 1.65 9.74
CA ILE A 45 8.54 1.89 10.69
C ILE A 45 7.96 1.94 12.09
N ASP A 46 8.51 1.19 13.05
CA ASP A 46 8.03 1.18 14.44
C ASP A 46 6.51 0.94 14.56
N SER A 47 5.99 -0.01 13.78
CA SER A 47 4.56 -0.33 13.65
C SER A 47 3.67 0.80 13.12
N LYS A 48 4.23 1.90 12.63
CA LYS A 48 3.50 3.01 12.00
C LYS A 48 3.78 3.07 10.52
N TRP A 49 2.75 3.38 9.75
CA TRP A 49 2.86 3.59 8.32
C TRP A 49 3.31 5.01 8.02
N TYR A 50 4.24 5.14 7.08
CA TYR A 50 4.81 6.40 6.62
C TYR A 50 4.79 6.44 5.11
N THR A 51 4.54 7.63 4.56
CA THR A 51 4.70 7.92 3.14
C THR A 51 5.29 9.31 2.97
N GLU A 52 6.00 9.50 1.88
CA GLU A 52 6.53 10.81 1.46
C GLU A 52 5.62 11.44 0.39
N THR A 53 4.63 10.71 -0.12
CA THR A 53 3.69 11.18 -1.14
C THR A 53 2.44 11.75 -0.48
N GLU A 54 2.16 13.04 -0.69
CA GLU A 54 0.98 13.71 -0.12
C GLU A 54 -0.34 13.05 -0.54
N GLU A 55 -0.44 12.59 -1.78
CA GLU A 55 -1.63 11.89 -2.27
C GLU A 55 -1.93 10.59 -1.49
N LEU A 56 -0.87 9.88 -1.07
CA LEU A 56 -1.01 8.68 -0.26
C LEU A 56 -1.26 9.00 1.21
N SER A 57 -0.95 10.21 1.69
CA SER A 57 -1.10 10.60 3.09
C SER A 57 -2.55 10.46 3.58
N SER A 58 -3.52 10.85 2.75
CA SER A 58 -4.95 10.75 3.06
C SER A 58 -5.43 9.30 3.20
N VAL A 59 -4.86 8.39 2.42
CA VAL A 59 -5.24 6.97 2.39
C VAL A 59 -4.24 6.05 3.11
N LEU A 60 -3.20 6.62 3.70
CA LEU A 60 -2.08 5.89 4.29
C LEU A 60 -2.55 4.95 5.39
N ASN A 61 -3.50 5.42 6.20
CA ASN A 61 -4.04 4.66 7.31
C ASN A 61 -4.90 3.49 6.81
N GLU A 62 -5.73 3.72 5.78
CA GLU A 62 -6.54 2.68 5.15
C GLU A 62 -5.67 1.63 4.47
N LEU A 63 -4.71 2.06 3.63
CA LEU A 63 -3.75 1.17 2.97
C LEU A 63 -2.94 0.39 4.00
N GLY A 64 -2.46 1.06 5.03
CA GLY A 64 -1.68 0.45 6.09
C GLY A 64 -2.47 -0.60 6.86
N SER A 65 -3.73 -0.32 7.20
CA SER A 65 -4.62 -1.28 7.87
C SER A 65 -4.98 -2.43 6.94
N PHE A 66 -5.22 -2.15 5.67
CA PHE A 66 -5.50 -3.18 4.67
C PHE A 66 -4.30 -4.10 4.48
N ILE A 67 -3.07 -3.58 4.44
CA ILE A 67 -1.85 -4.38 4.39
C ILE A 67 -1.60 -5.10 5.73
N ASP A 68 -2.03 -4.58 6.88
CA ASP A 68 -1.92 -5.31 8.14
C ASP A 68 -2.87 -6.52 8.17
N GLU A 69 -4.08 -6.35 7.64
CA GLU A 69 -5.14 -7.37 7.62
C GLU A 69 -4.97 -8.40 6.49
N ASN A 70 -4.65 -7.93 5.28
CA ASN A 70 -4.54 -8.73 4.06
C ASN A 70 -3.09 -9.02 3.69
N GLY A 71 -2.15 -8.49 4.48
CA GLY A 71 -0.72 -8.52 4.22
C GLY A 71 -0.18 -9.90 3.92
N VAL A 72 0.60 -9.95 2.86
CA VAL A 72 1.65 -10.94 2.62
C VAL A 72 2.64 -10.92 3.78
N SER A 73 2.31 -11.58 4.88
CA SER A 73 3.36 -12.13 5.74
C SER A 73 4.24 -13.02 4.87
N PRO A 74 5.58 -12.97 5.00
CA PRO A 74 6.38 -14.11 4.58
C PRO A 74 5.87 -15.29 5.42
N ASP A 75 5.09 -16.16 4.78
CA ASP A 75 4.87 -17.52 5.27
C ASP A 75 6.27 -18.05 5.60
N TYR A 76 6.56 -18.19 6.89
CA TYR A 76 7.81 -18.76 7.41
C TYR A 76 7.47 -20.08 8.10
#